data_AF-A0A8S1A335-F1
#
_entry.id   AF-A0A8S1A335-F1
#
_cell.length_a   1.000
_cell.length_b   1.000
_cell.length_c   1.000
_cell.angle_alpha   90.00
_cell.angle_beta   90.00
_cell.angle_gamma   90.00
#
_symmetry.space_group_name_H-M   'P 1'
#
loop_
_entity.id
_entity.type
_entity.pdbx_description
1 polymer ?
#
loop_
_entity_poly.entity_id
_entity_poly.type
_entity_poly.pdbx_seq_one_letter_code
_entity_poly.pdbx_strand_id
1 'polypeptide(L)'
;MNNSNWKSPIANVKTFPGADCGFDHVLLVACLSLHLKAIHQHSRPTPQSLYPIERLHFQSMIENKLAESSTLPATDTDTLWESFDSKSNESLSVIVSKRENDHRKTDWITDHMWELFSKEKKSKREARRGAAEPHCTEGIFIDVPNYRE
;
A
#
# COMPACT_ATOMS: atom_id res chain seq x y z
N MET A 1 -24.51 38.76 -18.87
CA MET A 1 -23.28 38.06 -18.46
C MET A 1 -23.70 36.76 -17.80
N ASN A 2 -23.66 35.64 -18.52
CA ASN A 2 -23.96 34.34 -17.94
C ASN A 2 -22.67 33.80 -17.33
N ASN A 3 -22.60 33.81 -15.99
CA ASN A 3 -21.59 33.06 -15.26
C ASN A 3 -21.70 31.60 -15.70
N SER A 4 -20.61 31.05 -16.22
CA SER A 4 -20.51 29.62 -16.53
C SER A 4 -20.89 28.84 -15.27
N ASN A 5 -21.87 27.95 -15.41
CA ASN A 5 -22.43 27.18 -14.29
C ASN A 5 -21.45 26.07 -13.90
N TRP A 6 -20.46 26.39 -13.07
CA TRP A 6 -19.69 25.37 -12.36
C TRP A 6 -20.62 24.75 -11.32
N LYS A 7 -21.14 23.55 -11.60
CA LYS A 7 -21.90 22.78 -10.61
C LYS A 7 -20.93 22.39 -9.49
N SER A 8 -21.19 22.84 -8.27
CA SER A 8 -20.39 22.45 -7.10
C SER A 8 -20.46 20.93 -6.90
N PRO A 9 -19.33 20.24 -6.66
CA PRO A 9 -19.33 18.81 -6.35
C PRO A 9 -19.78 18.52 -4.91
N ILE A 10 -20.08 19.54 -4.11
CA ILE A 10 -20.46 19.37 -2.71
C ILE A 10 -21.92 18.89 -2.63
N ALA A 11 -22.12 17.66 -2.16
CA ALA A 11 -23.42 17.04 -1.99
C ALA A 11 -24.02 17.30 -0.60
N ASN A 12 -23.20 17.30 0.45
CA ASN A 12 -23.63 17.54 1.82
C ASN A 12 -22.46 18.03 2.68
N VAL A 13 -22.75 18.82 3.71
CA VAL A 13 -21.78 19.24 4.73
C VAL A 13 -22.47 19.20 6.09
N LYS A 14 -21.89 18.50 7.06
CA LYS A 14 -22.39 18.40 8.43
C LYS A 14 -21.28 18.64 9.43
N THR A 15 -21.58 19.38 10.48
CA THR A 15 -20.73 19.52 11.66
C THR A 15 -21.22 18.61 12.78
N PHE A 16 -20.30 18.02 13.53
CA PHE A 16 -20.59 17.15 14.66
C PHE A 16 -19.99 17.75 15.94
N PRO A 17 -20.65 18.77 16.54
CA PRO A 17 -20.20 19.33 17.81
C PRO A 17 -20.33 18.27 18.92
N GLY A 18 -19.24 17.99 19.62
CA GLY A 18 -19.17 17.00 20.71
C GLY A 18 -18.66 15.62 20.31
N ALA A 19 -18.18 15.42 19.08
CA ALA A 19 -17.56 14.17 18.65
C ALA A 19 -16.06 14.04 19.05
N ASP A 20 -15.42 15.14 19.47
CA ASP A 20 -14.01 15.15 19.89
C ASP A 20 -13.87 15.14 21.42
N CYS A 21 -13.07 14.21 21.91
CA CYS A 21 -12.72 14.03 23.32
C CYS A 21 -11.67 15.07 23.79
N GLY A 22 -12.04 16.34 23.88
CA GLY A 22 -11.24 17.37 24.57
C GLY A 22 -10.43 18.33 23.70
N PHE A 23 -10.67 18.40 22.39
CA PHE A 23 -10.15 19.45 21.51
C PHE A 23 -11.22 20.53 21.27
N ASP A 24 -10.81 21.78 21.09
CA ASP A 24 -11.71 22.92 20.81
C ASP A 24 -12.19 22.95 19.33
N HIS A 25 -11.86 21.92 18.55
CA HIS A 25 -12.22 21.78 17.16
C HIS A 25 -13.53 21.00 16.99
N VAL A 26 -14.30 21.39 15.97
CA VAL A 26 -15.55 20.72 15.59
C VAL A 26 -15.31 19.88 14.35
N LEU A 27 -15.57 18.58 14.46
CA LEU A 27 -15.50 17.67 13.33
C LEU A 27 -16.47 18.09 12.21
N LEU A 28 -15.93 18.29 11.00
CA LEU A 28 -16.68 18.59 9.78
C LEU A 28 -16.62 17.39 8.84
N VAL A 29 -17.78 16.92 8.39
CA VAL A 29 -17.90 15.88 7.37
C VAL A 29 -18.54 16.48 6.13
N ALA A 30 -17.81 16.46 5.01
CA ALA A 30 -18.32 16.87 3.70
C ALA A 30 -18.46 15.64 2.79
N CYS A 31 -19.63 15.49 2.17
CA CYS A 31 -19.87 14.52 1.10
C CYS A 31 -19.64 15.21 -0.24
N LEU A 32 -18.72 14.68 -1.04
CA LEU A 32 -18.35 15.22 -2.35
C LEU A 32 -18.69 14.19 -3.43
N SER A 33 -19.39 14.62 -4.48
CA SER A 33 -19.68 13.84 -5.68
C SER A 33 -18.58 14.09 -6.71
N LEU A 34 -17.50 13.33 -6.63
CA LEU A 34 -16.34 13.45 -7.52
C LEU A 34 -16.22 12.23 -8.43
N HIS A 35 -16.01 12.46 -9.72
CA HIS A 35 -15.57 11.43 -10.65
C HIS A 35 -14.04 11.43 -10.69
N LEU A 36 -13.42 10.70 -9.76
CA LEU A 36 -11.97 10.58 -9.71
C LEU A 36 -11.50 9.51 -10.71
N LYS A 37 -10.53 9.86 -11.55
CA LYS A 37 -9.81 8.85 -12.33
C LYS A 37 -8.91 8.08 -11.37
N ALA A 38 -9.06 6.76 -11.33
CA ALA A 38 -8.15 5.92 -10.56
C ALA A 38 -6.73 6.09 -11.14
N ILE A 39 -5.86 6.73 -10.37
CA ILE A 39 -4.42 6.58 -10.58
C ILE A 39 -4.14 5.13 -10.20
N HIS A 40 -3.53 4.36 -11.11
CA HIS A 40 -3.02 3.04 -10.78
C HIS A 40 -1.98 3.22 -9.68
N GLN A 41 -2.43 3.14 -8.42
CA GLN A 41 -1.54 3.16 -7.27
C GLN A 41 -0.58 1.99 -7.46
N HIS A 42 0.71 2.26 -7.31
CA HIS A 42 1.73 1.21 -7.25
C HIS A 42 1.18 0.08 -6.39
N SER A 43 1.16 -1.13 -6.97
CA SER A 43 0.49 -2.31 -6.41
C SER A 43 0.60 -2.30 -4.89
N ARG A 44 -0.55 -2.22 -4.19
CA ARG A 44 -0.60 -2.28 -2.73
C ARG A 44 0.38 -3.37 -2.27
N PRO A 45 1.32 -3.08 -1.35
CA PRO A 45 2.30 -4.07 -0.92
C PRO A 45 1.54 -5.32 -0.51
N THR A 46 1.85 -6.44 -1.16
CA THR A 46 1.21 -7.71 -0.87
C THR A 46 1.56 -8.06 0.57
N PRO A 47 0.57 -8.23 1.46
CA PRO A 47 0.83 -8.54 2.85
C PRO A 47 1.66 -9.83 2.93
N GLN A 48 2.77 -9.76 3.66
CA GLN A 48 3.65 -10.89 3.80
C GLN A 48 3.02 -11.90 4.77
N SER A 49 2.52 -13.00 4.24
CA SER A 49 1.89 -14.04 5.06
C SER A 49 2.97 -14.94 5.68
N LEU A 50 2.95 -15.00 7.02
CA LEU A 50 3.75 -15.94 7.80
C LEU A 50 2.94 -17.21 8.09
N TYR A 51 3.59 -18.36 7.88
CA TYR A 51 3.06 -19.66 8.29
C TYR A 51 3.01 -19.76 9.83
N PRO A 52 2.15 -20.62 10.41
CA PRO A 52 1.99 -20.70 11.86
C PRO A 52 3.31 -20.90 12.64
N ILE A 53 4.20 -21.77 12.15
CA ILE A 53 5.50 -22.04 12.79
C ILE A 53 6.43 -20.82 12.71
N GLU A 54 6.40 -20.11 11.58
CA GLU A 54 7.21 -18.91 11.40
C GLU A 54 6.73 -17.75 12.27
N ARG A 55 5.42 -17.66 12.57
CA ARG A 55 4.89 -16.64 13.49
C ARG A 55 5.46 -16.79 14.89
N LEU A 56 5.57 -18.01 15.39
CA LEU A 56 6.17 -18.28 16.70
C LEU A 56 7.65 -17.87 16.72
N HIS A 57 8.37 -18.20 15.66
CA HIS A 57 9.78 -17.82 15.53
C HIS A 57 9.96 -16.31 15.37
N PHE A 58 9.07 -15.65 14.63
CA PHE A 58 9.03 -14.20 14.46
C PHE A 58 8.80 -13.49 15.79
N GLN A 59 7.78 -13.95 16.53
CA GLN A 59 7.44 -13.41 17.84
C GLN A 59 8.63 -13.51 18.79
N SER A 60 9.23 -14.69 18.90
CA SER A 60 10.41 -14.89 19.77
C SER A 60 11.58 -13.98 19.36
N MET A 61 11.83 -13.78 18.06
CA MET A 61 12.88 -12.86 17.61
C MET A 61 12.59 -11.40 17.97
N ILE A 62 11.36 -10.93 17.80
CA ILE A 62 10.99 -9.57 18.18
C ILE A 62 11.09 -9.38 19.69
N GLU A 63 10.59 -10.33 20.48
CA GLU A 63 10.64 -10.28 21.94
C GLU A 63 12.08 -10.19 22.44
N ASN A 64 12.98 -11.01 21.88
CA ASN A 64 14.41 -10.97 22.22
C ASN A 64 15.04 -9.62 21.84
N LYS A 65 14.84 -9.14 20.61
CA LYS A 65 15.40 -7.87 20.13
C LYS A 65 14.85 -6.66 20.88
N LEU A 66 13.60 -6.73 21.32
CA LEU A 66 12.98 -5.67 22.10
C LEU A 66 13.53 -5.66 23.52
N ALA A 67 13.68 -6.84 24.15
CA ALA A 67 14.30 -6.99 25.47
C ALA A 67 15.73 -6.46 25.51
N GLU A 68 16.53 -6.72 24.47
CA GLU A 68 17.89 -6.18 24.31
C GLU A 68 17.94 -4.65 24.24
N SER A 69 16.87 -4.01 23.76
CA SER A 69 16.80 -2.55 23.57
C SER A 69 16.14 -1.77 24.69
N SER A 70 15.53 -2.46 25.66
CA SER A 70 14.82 -1.88 26.81
C SER A 70 15.74 -1.12 27.78
N THR A 71 17.05 -1.18 27.57
CA THR A 71 18.08 -0.56 28.44
C THR A 71 18.24 0.94 28.27
N LEU A 72 17.63 1.57 27.26
CA LEU A 72 17.78 3.01 27.01
C LEU A 72 16.42 3.73 27.04
N PRO A 73 16.24 4.77 27.87
CA PRO A 73 15.05 5.61 27.80
C PRO A 73 15.14 6.44 26.52
N ALA A 74 14.45 6.00 25.47
CA ALA A 74 14.27 6.82 24.29
C ALA A 74 13.35 7.99 24.64
N THR A 75 13.85 9.21 24.46
CA THR A 75 13.14 10.45 24.82
C THR A 75 12.11 10.88 23.76
N ASP A 76 12.14 10.25 22.57
CA ASP A 76 11.35 10.66 21.42
C ASP A 76 10.57 9.48 20.81
N THR A 77 9.29 9.71 20.50
CA THR A 77 8.35 8.69 20.00
C THR A 77 8.65 8.25 18.57
N ASP A 78 9.18 9.16 17.74
CA ASP A 78 9.48 8.84 16.34
C ASP A 78 10.68 7.91 16.26
N THR A 79 11.75 8.19 17.03
CA THR A 79 12.91 7.29 17.13
C THR A 79 12.54 5.92 17.70
N LEU A 80 11.61 5.85 18.67
CA LEU A 80 11.09 4.60 19.19
C LEU A 80 10.40 3.77 18.10
N TRP A 81 9.52 4.42 17.33
CA TRP A 81 8.81 3.79 16.22
C TRP A 81 9.76 3.29 15.14
N GLU A 82 10.72 4.10 14.70
CA GLU A 82 11.72 3.71 13.71
C GLU A 82 12.56 2.52 14.19
N SER A 83 12.96 2.51 15.47
CA SER A 83 13.71 1.40 16.04
C SER A 83 12.91 0.10 16.08
N PHE A 84 11.61 0.19 16.38
CA PHE A 84 10.71 -0.96 16.41
C PHE A 84 10.46 -1.49 15.00
N ASP A 85 10.12 -0.60 14.06
CA ASP A 85 9.85 -0.96 12.68
C ASP A 85 11.09 -1.59 12.02
N SER A 86 12.28 -1.04 12.28
CA SER A 86 13.55 -1.62 11.84
C SER A 86 13.74 -3.05 12.35
N LYS A 87 13.59 -3.29 13.66
CA LYS A 87 13.72 -4.63 14.27
C LYS A 87 12.68 -5.61 13.73
N SER A 88 11.45 -5.14 13.51
CA SER A 88 10.36 -5.91 12.95
C SER A 88 10.70 -6.36 11.52
N ASN A 89 11.08 -5.41 10.66
CA ASN A 89 11.46 -5.68 9.27
C ASN A 89 12.70 -6.57 9.17
N GLU A 90 13.68 -6.37 10.03
CA GLU A 90 14.88 -7.22 10.08
C GLU A 90 14.49 -8.67 10.43
N SER A 91 13.63 -8.86 11.44
CA SER A 91 13.16 -10.17 11.87
C SER A 91 12.32 -10.86 10.79
N LEU A 92 11.50 -10.11 10.05
CA LEU A 92 10.78 -10.62 8.88
C LEU A 92 11.75 -11.06 7.77
N SER A 93 12.79 -10.26 7.48
CA SER A 93 13.74 -10.57 6.41
C SER A 93 14.47 -11.90 6.64
N VAL A 94 14.87 -12.20 7.87
CA VAL A 94 15.52 -13.46 8.25
C VAL A 94 14.63 -14.67 7.94
N ILE A 95 13.34 -14.61 8.30
CA ILE A 95 12.38 -15.71 8.07
C ILE A 95 12.16 -15.91 6.56
N VAL A 96 11.96 -14.81 5.85
CA VAL A 96 11.67 -14.82 4.41
C VAL A 96 12.87 -15.36 3.63
N SER A 97 14.09 -14.93 3.96
CA SER A 97 15.31 -15.43 3.32
C SER A 97 15.55 -16.92 3.62
N LYS A 98 15.22 -17.41 4.82
CA LYS A 98 15.29 -18.85 5.11
C LYS A 98 14.35 -19.66 4.22
N ARG A 99 13.11 -19.19 4.05
CA ARG A 99 12.14 -19.78 3.12
C ARG A 99 12.64 -19.72 1.67
N GLU A 100 13.28 -18.60 1.31
CA GLU A 100 13.89 -18.45 -0.01
C GLU A 100 15.02 -19.48 -0.25
N ASN A 101 15.76 -19.85 0.79
CA ASN A 101 16.80 -20.87 0.62
C ASN A 101 16.22 -22.29 0.60
N ASP A 102 15.19 -22.60 1.37
CA ASP A 102 14.63 -23.95 1.43
C ASP A 102 13.96 -24.39 0.12
N HIS A 103 13.28 -23.49 -0.59
CA HIS A 103 12.71 -23.86 -1.90
C HIS A 103 13.78 -24.05 -2.99
N ARG A 104 14.99 -23.47 -2.83
CA ARG A 104 16.11 -23.68 -3.77
C ARG A 104 16.80 -25.03 -3.57
N LYS A 105 16.59 -25.72 -2.44
CA LYS A 105 17.23 -27.00 -2.09
C LYS A 105 16.57 -28.23 -2.72
N THR A 106 15.65 -28.08 -3.67
CA THR A 106 15.07 -29.26 -4.32
C THR A 106 16.10 -29.92 -5.23
N ASP A 107 16.59 -31.10 -4.85
CA ASP A 107 17.65 -31.86 -5.56
C ASP A 107 17.37 -32.13 -7.05
N TRP A 108 16.11 -32.02 -7.47
CA TRP A 108 15.67 -32.30 -8.84
C TRP A 108 15.66 -31.07 -9.76
N ILE A 109 15.91 -29.85 -9.26
CA ILE A 109 16.00 -28.63 -10.06
C ILE A 109 17.41 -28.07 -9.98
N THR A 110 18.10 -27.99 -11.12
CA THR A 110 19.44 -27.39 -11.22
C THR A 110 19.39 -25.86 -11.09
N ASP A 111 20.45 -25.24 -10.56
CA ASP A 111 20.58 -23.78 -10.43
C ASP A 111 20.29 -23.01 -11.73
N HIS A 112 20.73 -23.53 -12.88
CA HIS A 112 20.43 -22.95 -14.19
C HIS A 112 18.92 -22.84 -14.47
N MET A 113 18.12 -23.83 -14.05
CA MET A 113 16.66 -23.79 -14.19
C MET A 113 16.04 -22.74 -13.27
N TRP A 114 16.54 -22.60 -12.03
CA TRP A 114 16.11 -21.54 -11.12
C TRP A 114 16.38 -20.14 -11.65
N GLU A 115 17.52 -19.95 -12.32
CA GLU A 115 17.87 -18.70 -12.98
C GLU A 115 16.91 -18.40 -14.14
N LEU A 116 16.60 -19.40 -14.98
CA LEU A 116 15.61 -19.27 -16.06
C LEU A 116 14.22 -18.89 -15.52
N PHE A 117 13.73 -19.56 -14.47
CA PHE A 117 12.45 -19.23 -13.85
C PHE A 117 12.43 -17.81 -13.25
N SER A 118 13.54 -17.41 -12.62
CA SER A 118 13.69 -16.07 -12.05
C SER A 118 13.66 -15.00 -13.14
N LYS A 119 14.34 -15.24 -14.27
CA LYS A 119 14.35 -14.37 -15.45
C LYS A 119 12.96 -14.26 -16.06
N GLU A 120 12.26 -15.36 -16.26
CA GLU A 120 10.89 -15.36 -16.80
C GLU A 120 9.92 -14.59 -15.89
N LYS A 121 9.98 -14.83 -14.58
CA LYS A 121 9.15 -14.12 -13.59
C LYS A 121 9.42 -12.61 -13.59
N LYS A 122 10.68 -12.20 -13.75
CA LYS A 122 11.08 -10.80 -13.87
C LYS A 122 10.53 -10.17 -15.15
N SER A 123 10.72 -10.80 -16.30
CA SER A 123 10.19 -10.32 -17.59
C SER A 123 8.66 -10.23 -17.59
N LYS A 124 7.95 -11.18 -16.97
CA LYS A 124 6.48 -11.13 -16.84
C LYS A 124 6.00 -10.00 -15.91
N ARG A 125 6.76 -9.70 -14.85
CA ARG A 125 6.48 -8.55 -13.97
C ARG A 125 6.71 -7.22 -14.69
N GLU A 126 7.79 -7.13 -15.48
CA GLU A 126 8.10 -5.95 -16.30
C GLU A 126 7.07 -5.75 -17.41
N ALA A 127 6.66 -6.81 -18.12
CA ALA A 127 5.61 -6.75 -19.13
C ALA A 127 4.26 -6.31 -18.54
N ARG A 128 3.90 -6.77 -17.33
CA ARG A 128 2.71 -6.29 -16.61
C ARG A 128 2.80 -4.82 -16.18
N ARG A 129 4.02 -4.31 -15.93
CA ARG A 129 4.26 -2.90 -15.62
C ARG A 129 4.23 -2.04 -16.89
N GLY A 130 4.77 -2.53 -18.00
CA GLY A 130 4.79 -1.84 -19.31
C GLY A 130 3.46 -1.89 -20.07
N ALA A 131 2.59 -2.86 -19.80
CA ALA A 131 1.23 -2.91 -20.35
C ALA A 131 0.27 -1.85 -19.74
N ALA A 132 0.78 -0.94 -18.90
CA ALA A 132 0.06 0.17 -18.30
C ALA A 132 0.36 1.52 -18.98
N GLU A 133 0.71 1.52 -20.27
CA GLU A 133 0.60 2.70 -21.12
C GLU A 133 -0.86 2.79 -21.61
N PRO A 134 -1.71 3.69 -21.06
CA PRO A 134 -2.97 3.98 -21.71
C PRO A 134 -2.64 4.76 -22.99
N HIS A 135 -2.76 4.12 -24.14
CA HIS A 135 -3.04 4.86 -25.36
C HIS A 135 -4.31 5.68 -25.09
N CYS A 136 -4.14 6.99 -24.92
CA CYS A 136 -5.24 7.95 -24.94
C CYS A 136 -5.87 7.84 -26.33
N THR A 137 -6.90 7.00 -26.48
CA THR A 137 -7.84 7.20 -27.56
C THR A 137 -8.58 8.50 -27.27
N GLU A 138 -8.28 9.49 -28.11
CA GLU A 138 -9.00 10.77 -28.14
C GLU A 138 -10.50 10.48 -28.16
N GLY A 139 -11.18 10.90 -27.10
CA GLY A 139 -12.63 10.75 -27.00
C GLY A 139 -13.28 11.59 -28.10
N ILE A 140 -13.87 10.91 -29.08
CA ILE A 140 -14.75 11.55 -30.06
C ILE A 140 -15.95 12.11 -29.29
N PHE A 141 -16.01 13.43 -29.18
CA PHE A 141 -17.14 14.17 -28.65
C PHE A 141 -18.23 14.15 -29.74
N ILE A 142 -19.23 13.30 -29.59
CA ILE A 142 -20.43 13.35 -30.44
C ILE A 142 -21.31 14.47 -29.86
N ASP A 143 -21.38 15.59 -30.57
CA ASP A 143 -22.32 16.66 -30.29
C ASP A 143 -23.75 16.12 -30.43
N VAL A 144 -24.49 16.12 -29.31
CA VAL A 144 -25.91 15.78 -29.30
C VAL A 144 -26.69 17.08 -29.52
N PRO A 145 -27.50 17.20 -30.59
CA PRO A 145 -28.19 18.44 -30.89
C PRO A 145 -29.30 18.71 -29.86
N ASN A 146 -29.29 19.95 -29.36
CA ASN A 146 -30.27 20.51 -28.43
C ASN A 146 -31.67 20.47 -29.06
N TYR A 147 -32.56 19.63 -28.56
CA TYR A 147 -34.00 19.79 -28.78
C TYR A 147 -34.57 20.65 -27.67
N ARG A 148 -35.05 21.83 -28.07
CA ARG A 148 -35.75 22.81 -27.25
C ARG A 148 -37.23 22.68 -27.57
N GLU A 149 -38.06 22.51 -26.54
CA GLU A 149 -39.45 22.97 -26.49
C GLU A 149 -39.63 23.79 -25.22
#